data_AF-A0A7C1KYZ9-F1
#
_entry.id   AF-A0A7C1KYZ9-F1
#
_cell.length_a   1.000
_cell.length_b   1.000
_cell.length_c   1.000
_cell.angle_alpha   90.00
_cell.angle_beta   90.00
_cell.angle_gamma   90.00
#
_symmetry.space_group_name_H-M   'P 1'
#
loop_
_entity.id
_entity.type
_entity.pdbx_description
1 polymer ?
#
loop_
_entity_poly.entity_id
_entity_poly.type
_entity_poly.pdbx_seq_one_letter_code
_entity_poly.pdbx_strand_id
1 'polypeptide(L)'
;MSFSTMTKRERILAATRCQPVDEVPVSTGYFGEWQNDWRANDSSYKELIKKSRELACGTYFWEPIPNHLVGTEVETLYSSDPVFCPFIYSYTSARIKVERKVVLDGKTKNIYTTIQTPKGKIYNICRVIEGIKTIWQPKHFITNDEELERFLSIPVEDITYDCSGFAKVNNYMENNGVVSIIIPDPLYYAADLFHFDEFLIRAFSDQDTFIKIMNRFKTPVLNRVSQMIDAGIGQLYR
;
A
#
# COMPACT_ATOMS: atom_id res chain seq x y z
N MET A 1 -24.17 36.76 0.29
CA MET A 1 -23.12 36.47 1.29
C MET A 1 -21.83 36.21 0.52
N SER A 2 -20.80 37.03 0.70
CA SER A 2 -19.46 36.71 0.18
C SER A 2 -18.88 35.67 1.14
N PHE A 3 -18.78 34.41 0.70
CA PHE A 3 -17.98 33.43 1.41
C PHE A 3 -16.52 33.87 1.30
N SER A 4 -15.78 33.87 2.41
CA SER A 4 -14.33 33.96 2.35
C SER A 4 -13.82 32.78 1.53
N THR A 5 -12.90 33.01 0.59
CA THR A 5 -12.30 31.94 -0.20
C THR A 5 -11.64 30.93 0.73
N MET A 6 -12.16 29.70 0.75
CA MET A 6 -11.60 28.61 1.54
C MET A 6 -10.34 28.09 0.85
N THR A 7 -9.37 27.65 1.64
CA THR A 7 -8.33 26.75 1.16
C THR A 7 -8.95 25.41 0.74
N LYS A 8 -8.23 24.65 -0.08
CA LYS A 8 -8.68 23.32 -0.51
C LYS A 8 -8.87 22.37 0.67
N ARG A 9 -8.01 22.49 1.68
CA ARG A 9 -8.10 21.74 2.93
C ARG A 9 -9.35 22.11 3.72
N GLU A 10 -9.57 23.40 3.99
CA GLU A 10 -10.77 23.86 4.71
C GLU A 10 -12.04 23.38 4.03
N ARG A 11 -12.08 23.45 2.70
CA ARG A 11 -13.20 22.98 1.90
C ARG A 11 -13.46 21.48 2.06
N ILE A 12 -12.42 20.64 2.00
CA ILE A 12 -12.55 19.20 2.26
C ILE A 12 -13.07 18.96 3.68
N LEU A 13 -12.49 19.63 4.68
CA LEU A 13 -12.86 19.43 6.08
C LEU A 13 -14.28 19.93 6.41
N ALA A 14 -14.73 21.02 5.79
CA ALA A 14 -16.09 21.51 5.92
C ALA A 14 -17.07 20.52 5.27
N ALA A 15 -16.77 20.04 4.05
CA ALA A 15 -17.61 19.07 3.36
C ALA A 15 -17.77 17.75 4.15
N THR A 16 -16.69 17.20 4.71
CA THR A 16 -16.74 15.96 5.52
C THR A 16 -17.52 16.14 6.83
N ARG A 17 -17.65 17.38 7.32
CA ARG A 17 -18.46 17.74 8.50
C ARG A 17 -19.88 18.17 8.14
N CYS A 18 -20.29 18.04 6.88
CA CYS A 18 -21.57 18.50 6.37
C CYS A 18 -21.82 20.01 6.61
N GLN A 19 -20.76 20.82 6.55
CA GLN A 19 -20.82 22.28 6.69
C GLN A 19 -20.90 22.96 5.30
N PRO A 20 -21.42 24.20 5.22
CA PRO A 20 -21.39 24.97 3.99
C PRO A 20 -19.96 25.16 3.47
N VAL A 21 -19.80 25.08 2.14
CA VAL A 21 -18.54 25.27 1.41
C VAL A 21 -18.69 26.40 0.40
N ASP A 22 -17.58 27.04 0.04
CA ASP A 22 -17.53 28.08 -1.00
C ASP A 22 -17.68 27.51 -2.43
N GLU A 23 -17.26 26.26 -2.64
CA GLU A 23 -17.53 25.46 -3.84
C GLU A 23 -17.49 23.95 -3.52
N VAL A 24 -17.95 23.10 -4.44
CA VAL A 24 -17.90 21.65 -4.28
C VAL A 24 -16.44 21.17 -4.37
N PRO A 25 -15.89 20.47 -3.35
CA PRO A 25 -14.54 19.93 -3.43
C PRO A 25 -14.46 18.83 -4.50
N VAL A 26 -13.56 19.01 -5.47
CA VAL A 26 -13.30 18.02 -6.53
C VAL A 26 -11.97 17.33 -6.26
N SER A 27 -11.97 16.02 -6.08
CA SER A 27 -10.74 15.22 -6.05
C SER A 27 -10.51 14.57 -7.41
N THR A 28 -9.28 14.68 -7.92
CA THR A 28 -8.85 13.95 -9.12
C THR A 28 -8.30 12.56 -8.79
N GLY A 29 -8.52 12.08 -7.56
CA GLY A 29 -8.10 10.77 -7.08
C GLY A 29 -6.57 10.62 -7.15
N TYR A 30 -6.11 9.55 -7.80
CA TYR A 30 -4.68 9.26 -8.00
C TYR A 30 -4.01 10.14 -9.06
N PHE A 31 -4.60 11.28 -9.43
CA PHE A 31 -4.05 12.16 -10.45
C PHE A 31 -3.65 13.48 -9.77
N GLY A 32 -2.36 13.62 -9.43
CA GLY A 32 -1.83 14.76 -8.69
C GLY A 32 -0.29 14.75 -8.70
N GLU A 33 0.30 15.90 -8.40
CA GLU A 33 1.77 16.13 -8.50
C GLU A 33 2.66 15.29 -7.60
N TRP A 34 2.09 14.67 -6.56
CA TRP A 34 2.82 13.79 -5.64
C TRP A 34 2.85 12.34 -6.09
N GLN A 35 2.14 12.03 -7.18
CA GLN A 35 2.26 10.74 -7.82
C GLN A 35 3.57 10.75 -8.61
N ASN A 36 4.62 10.18 -8.03
CA ASN A 36 5.85 9.91 -8.75
C ASN A 36 5.67 8.65 -9.61
N ASP A 37 4.81 8.76 -10.63
CA ASP A 37 4.53 7.68 -11.54
C ASP A 37 4.82 8.06 -13.00
N TRP A 38 4.50 7.16 -13.91
CA TRP A 38 4.76 7.35 -15.34
C TRP A 38 4.07 8.61 -15.91
N ARG A 39 2.94 9.07 -15.34
CA ARG A 39 2.21 10.26 -15.83
C ARG A 39 2.98 11.54 -15.55
N ALA A 40 3.73 11.61 -14.45
CA ALA A 40 4.58 12.75 -14.15
C ALA A 40 5.75 12.90 -15.17
N ASN A 41 6.16 11.79 -15.78
CA ASN A 41 7.27 11.73 -16.73
C ASN A 41 6.82 11.84 -18.20
N ASP A 42 5.53 11.63 -18.48
CA ASP A 42 4.97 11.75 -19.83
C ASP A 42 4.50 13.18 -20.12
N SER A 43 5.06 13.79 -21.16
CA SER A 43 4.78 15.18 -21.51
C SER A 43 3.32 15.45 -21.85
N SER A 44 2.56 14.45 -22.30
CA SER A 44 1.14 14.58 -22.63
C SER A 44 0.26 14.87 -21.41
N TYR A 45 0.74 14.56 -20.19
CA TYR A 45 0.00 14.77 -18.94
C TYR A 45 0.32 16.10 -18.24
N LYS A 46 1.32 16.86 -18.71
CA LYS A 46 1.79 18.08 -18.03
C LYS A 46 0.69 19.12 -17.79
N GLU A 47 -0.12 19.43 -18.80
CA GLU A 47 -1.20 20.41 -18.67
C GLU A 47 -2.32 19.90 -17.77
N LEU A 48 -2.62 18.59 -17.81
CA LEU A 48 -3.63 17.99 -16.93
C LEU A 48 -3.19 18.01 -15.46
N ILE A 49 -1.91 17.70 -15.18
CA ILE A 49 -1.33 17.77 -13.83
C ILE A 49 -1.36 19.21 -13.31
N LYS A 50 -0.98 20.18 -14.16
CA LYS A 50 -1.06 21.60 -13.83
C LYS A 50 -2.50 22.03 -13.50
N LYS A 51 -3.48 21.64 -14.31
CA LYS A 51 -4.90 21.95 -14.05
C LYS A 51 -5.44 21.27 -12.81
N SER A 52 -5.05 20.03 -12.55
CA SER A 52 -5.38 19.34 -11.30
C SER A 52 -4.80 20.10 -10.09
N ARG A 53 -3.54 20.55 -10.15
CA ARG A 53 -2.94 21.39 -9.09
C ARG A 53 -3.70 22.68 -8.88
N GLU A 54 -4.16 23.34 -9.93
CA GLU A 54 -4.92 24.59 -9.81
C GLU A 54 -6.31 24.34 -9.20
N LEU A 55 -7.05 23.35 -9.71
CA LEU A 55 -8.49 23.22 -9.47
C LEU A 55 -8.89 22.16 -8.45
N ALA A 56 -8.14 21.06 -8.35
CA ALA A 56 -8.53 19.92 -7.52
C ALA A 56 -8.14 20.11 -6.06
N CYS A 57 -9.00 19.64 -5.16
CA CYS A 57 -8.70 19.44 -3.74
C CYS A 57 -7.89 18.15 -3.60
N GLY A 58 -6.63 18.26 -3.20
CA GLY A 58 -5.70 17.14 -3.20
C GLY A 58 -5.98 16.14 -2.08
N THR A 59 -5.93 14.86 -2.43
CA THR A 59 -5.83 13.77 -1.46
C THR A 59 -4.50 13.08 -1.69
N TYR A 60 -3.64 13.03 -0.67
CA TYR A 60 -2.38 12.31 -0.75
C TYR A 60 -2.42 11.11 0.19
N PHE A 61 -2.24 9.92 -0.37
CA PHE A 61 -2.13 8.70 0.42
C PHE A 61 -0.69 8.56 0.91
N TRP A 62 -0.51 8.49 2.22
CA TRP A 62 0.81 8.33 2.84
C TRP A 62 0.82 7.11 3.74
N GLU A 63 1.96 6.44 3.78
CA GLU A 63 2.20 5.31 4.65
C GLU A 63 3.68 5.30 5.08
N PRO A 64 4.00 4.92 6.33
CA PRO A 64 5.39 4.89 6.76
C PRO A 64 6.14 3.70 6.16
N ILE A 65 7.45 3.83 5.98
CA ILE A 65 8.28 2.80 5.36
C ILE A 65 8.85 1.89 6.46
N PRO A 66 8.80 0.55 6.35
CA PRO A 66 9.53 -0.31 7.28
C PRO A 66 11.03 0.00 7.28
N ASN A 67 11.64 0.20 8.45
CA ASN A 67 13.03 0.66 8.58
C ASN A 67 14.04 -0.25 7.85
N HIS A 68 13.81 -1.56 7.83
CA HIS A 68 14.69 -2.51 7.14
C HIS A 68 14.61 -2.43 5.61
N LEU A 69 13.65 -1.68 5.07
CA LEU A 69 13.49 -1.44 3.64
C LEU A 69 14.08 -0.09 3.21
N VAL A 70 14.35 0.84 4.13
CA VAL A 70 14.93 2.15 3.82
C VAL A 70 16.30 1.98 3.15
N GLY A 71 16.51 2.65 2.02
CA GLY A 71 17.70 2.60 1.18
C GLY A 71 17.80 1.37 0.28
N THR A 72 16.80 0.48 0.25
CA THR A 72 16.84 -0.76 -0.55
C THR A 72 16.15 -0.59 -1.91
N GLU A 73 16.43 -1.48 -2.86
CA GLU A 73 15.66 -1.57 -4.12
C GLU A 73 14.16 -1.82 -3.90
N VAL A 74 13.78 -2.28 -2.70
CA VAL A 74 12.38 -2.48 -2.32
C VAL A 74 11.71 -1.16 -1.95
N GLU A 75 12.43 -0.18 -1.38
CA GLU A 75 11.90 1.17 -1.10
C GLU A 75 11.40 1.85 -2.37
N THR A 76 12.20 1.79 -3.44
CA THR A 76 11.85 2.39 -4.73
C THR A 76 10.63 1.72 -5.36
N LEU A 77 10.44 0.41 -5.15
CA LEU A 77 9.28 -0.34 -5.60
C LEU A 77 8.02 -0.09 -4.76
N TYR A 78 8.17 0.11 -3.45
CA TYR A 78 7.10 0.48 -2.51
C TYR A 78 6.39 1.76 -2.96
N SER A 79 7.10 2.65 -3.65
CA SER A 79 6.60 3.94 -4.13
C SER A 79 6.07 3.96 -5.58
N SER A 80 6.30 2.91 -6.38
CA SER A 80 6.12 3.02 -7.85
C SER A 80 5.59 1.79 -8.60
N ASP A 81 5.48 0.61 -7.98
CA ASP A 81 5.11 -0.64 -8.68
C ASP A 81 3.75 -1.21 -8.18
N PRO A 82 2.66 -1.20 -8.97
CA PRO A 82 1.40 -1.82 -8.60
C PRO A 82 1.46 -3.36 -8.46
N VAL A 83 2.60 -3.99 -8.79
CA VAL A 83 2.89 -5.44 -8.61
C VAL A 83 3.23 -5.79 -7.18
N PHE A 84 3.33 -4.79 -6.33
CA PHE A 84 3.88 -4.97 -5.01
C PHE A 84 2.79 -5.46 -4.04
N CYS A 85 3.06 -6.59 -3.39
CA CYS A 85 2.47 -6.93 -2.08
C CYS A 85 3.46 -6.38 -1.04
N PRO A 86 3.42 -5.06 -0.71
CA PRO A 86 4.37 -4.41 0.18
C PRO A 86 4.50 -5.10 1.54
N PHE A 87 3.48 -5.84 1.94
CA PHE A 87 3.38 -6.33 3.28
C PHE A 87 4.07 -7.65 3.56
N ILE A 88 4.17 -8.58 2.60
CA ILE A 88 5.05 -9.75 2.76
C ILE A 88 6.49 -9.29 3.04
N TYR A 89 6.92 -8.19 2.40
CA TYR A 89 8.24 -7.61 2.61
C TYR A 89 8.36 -6.85 3.93
N SER A 90 7.28 -6.26 4.44
CA SER A 90 7.26 -5.76 5.81
C SER A 90 7.43 -6.91 6.82
N TYR A 91 6.83 -8.08 6.55
CA TYR A 91 6.96 -9.30 7.35
C TYR A 91 8.32 -9.98 7.27
N THR A 92 9.02 -9.79 6.17
CA THR A 92 10.37 -10.29 6.01
C THR A 92 11.30 -9.28 6.65
N SER A 93 11.49 -9.44 7.96
CA SER A 93 12.56 -8.74 8.64
C SER A 93 13.91 -9.05 7.97
N ALA A 94 14.96 -8.33 8.37
CA ALA A 94 16.34 -8.61 7.96
C ALA A 94 16.77 -10.09 8.13
N ARG A 95 15.99 -10.90 8.86
CA ARG A 95 16.29 -12.32 9.17
C ARG A 95 15.64 -13.32 8.22
N ILE A 96 14.64 -12.92 7.43
CA ILE A 96 13.97 -13.82 6.47
C ILE A 96 14.45 -13.47 5.08
N LYS A 97 15.14 -14.43 4.46
CA LYS A 97 15.65 -14.25 3.11
C LYS A 97 14.49 -14.30 2.11
N VAL A 98 14.31 -13.19 1.39
CA VAL A 98 13.45 -13.12 0.20
C VAL A 98 14.32 -13.03 -1.03
N GLU A 99 14.06 -13.90 -2.00
CA GLU A 99 14.73 -13.89 -3.28
C GLU A 99 13.74 -13.51 -4.37
N ARG A 100 14.12 -12.54 -5.21
CA ARG A 100 13.34 -12.14 -6.37
C ARG A 100 14.11 -12.48 -7.64
N LYS A 101 13.44 -13.17 -8.56
CA LYS A 101 13.96 -13.43 -9.90
C LYS A 101 13.00 -12.84 -10.92
N VAL A 102 13.54 -12.04 -11.83
CA VAL A 102 12.79 -11.49 -12.96
C VAL A 102 13.19 -12.24 -14.22
N VAL A 103 12.22 -12.71 -14.98
CA VAL A 103 12.41 -13.33 -16.29
C VAL A 103 11.63 -12.54 -17.32
N LEU A 104 12.33 -12.03 -18.33
CA LEU A 104 11.75 -11.30 -19.46
C LEU A 104 11.55 -12.26 -20.63
N ASP A 105 10.35 -12.22 -21.21
CA ASP A 105 9.98 -12.96 -22.42
C ASP A 105 9.19 -12.04 -23.34
N GLY A 106 9.91 -11.37 -24.24
CA GLY A 106 9.38 -10.29 -25.06
C GLY A 106 8.76 -9.18 -24.21
N LYS A 107 7.45 -8.95 -24.37
CA LYS A 107 6.66 -7.97 -23.60
C LYS A 107 6.19 -8.46 -22.23
N THR A 108 6.47 -9.72 -21.90
CA THR A 108 6.03 -10.34 -20.65
C THR A 108 7.16 -10.31 -19.64
N LYS A 109 6.87 -9.83 -18.44
CA LYS A 109 7.75 -9.87 -17.27
C LYS A 109 7.15 -10.82 -16.24
N ASN A 110 7.79 -11.96 -16.02
CA ASN A 110 7.46 -12.86 -14.92
C ASN A 110 8.37 -12.57 -13.72
N ILE A 111 7.77 -12.36 -12.56
CA ILE A 111 8.43 -12.01 -11.31
C ILE A 111 8.17 -13.15 -10.33
N TYR A 112 9.23 -13.85 -9.95
CA TYR A 112 9.21 -14.92 -8.98
C TYR A 112 9.66 -14.35 -7.64
N THR A 113 8.84 -14.49 -6.60
CA THR A 113 9.23 -14.15 -5.22
C THR A 113 9.29 -15.42 -4.40
N THR A 114 10.45 -15.72 -3.82
CA THR A 114 10.65 -16.89 -2.94
C THR A 114 10.96 -16.42 -1.54
N ILE A 115 10.26 -16.96 -0.55
CA ILE A 115 10.47 -16.69 0.88
C ILE A 115 11.05 -17.96 1.52
N GLN A 116 12.19 -17.83 2.19
CA GLN A 116 12.78 -18.91 2.98
C GLN A 116 12.10 -18.95 4.35
N THR A 117 11.28 -19.97 4.61
CA THR A 117 10.65 -20.17 5.93
C THR A 117 11.40 -21.23 6.74
N PRO A 118 11.24 -21.26 8.09
CA PRO A 118 11.84 -22.31 8.91
C PRO A 118 11.48 -23.75 8.50
N LYS A 119 10.27 -23.98 7.98
CA LYS A 119 9.82 -25.29 7.49
C LYS A 119 10.03 -25.51 5.99
N GLY A 120 10.77 -24.63 5.30
CA GLY A 120 11.05 -24.74 3.87
C GLY A 120 10.53 -23.56 3.06
N LYS A 121 10.79 -23.54 1.76
CA LYS A 121 10.45 -22.40 0.90
C LYS A 121 8.97 -22.36 0.51
N ILE A 122 8.45 -21.14 0.37
CA ILE A 122 7.20 -20.83 -0.33
C ILE A 122 7.49 -19.79 -1.41
N TYR A 123 6.68 -19.73 -2.46
CA TYR A 123 6.92 -18.77 -3.54
C TYR A 123 5.65 -18.39 -4.29
N ASN A 124 5.65 -17.21 -4.88
CA ASN A 124 4.62 -16.75 -5.80
C ASN A 124 5.22 -16.45 -7.19
N ILE A 125 4.32 -16.24 -8.15
CA ILE A 125 4.65 -15.73 -9.47
C ILE A 125 3.67 -14.61 -9.79
N CYS A 126 4.20 -13.42 -10.07
CA CYS A 126 3.44 -12.34 -10.70
C CYS A 126 3.82 -12.24 -12.17
N ARG A 127 2.85 -11.93 -13.03
CA ARG A 127 3.05 -11.69 -14.46
C ARG A 127 2.53 -10.31 -14.82
N VAL A 128 3.36 -9.56 -15.52
CA VAL A 128 3.06 -8.24 -16.08
C VAL A 128 3.27 -8.30 -17.58
N ILE A 129 2.37 -7.69 -18.34
CA ILE A 129 2.49 -7.57 -19.79
C ILE A 129 2.57 -6.08 -20.13
N GLU A 130 3.58 -5.70 -20.90
CA GLU A 130 3.78 -4.32 -21.34
C GLU A 130 2.52 -3.79 -22.05
N GLY A 131 2.09 -2.59 -21.64
CA GLY A 131 0.89 -1.94 -22.17
C GLY A 131 -0.43 -2.44 -21.56
N ILE A 132 -0.42 -3.47 -20.72
CA ILE A 132 -1.64 -3.94 -20.02
C ILE A 132 -1.57 -3.56 -18.54
N LYS A 133 -2.60 -2.84 -18.06
CA LYS A 133 -2.72 -2.40 -16.66
C LYS A 133 -3.35 -3.47 -15.77
N THR A 134 -2.83 -4.69 -15.86
CA THR A 134 -3.26 -5.83 -15.06
C THR A 134 -2.03 -6.62 -14.64
N ILE A 135 -2.10 -7.19 -13.45
CA ILE A 135 -1.05 -8.01 -12.88
C ILE A 135 -1.71 -9.33 -12.54
N TRP A 136 -1.24 -10.38 -13.20
CA TRP A 136 -1.75 -11.71 -12.96
C TRP A 136 -0.87 -12.39 -11.94
N GLN A 137 -1.47 -13.28 -11.15
CA GLN A 137 -0.75 -14.12 -10.20
C GLN A 137 -0.90 -15.59 -10.61
N PRO A 138 -0.15 -16.08 -11.63
CA PRO A 138 -0.24 -17.49 -12.04
C PRO A 138 0.00 -18.50 -10.91
N LYS A 139 0.70 -18.10 -9.84
CA LYS A 139 0.82 -18.87 -8.61
C LYS A 139 0.83 -17.94 -7.40
N HIS A 140 0.01 -18.25 -6.40
CA HIS A 140 0.00 -17.61 -5.09
C HIS A 140 0.97 -18.30 -4.12
N PHE A 141 1.26 -17.66 -2.99
CA PHE A 141 2.20 -18.21 -2.00
C PHE A 141 1.70 -19.50 -1.35
N ILE A 142 0.38 -19.64 -1.22
CA ILE A 142 -0.27 -20.76 -0.57
C ILE A 142 -1.28 -21.39 -1.53
N THR A 143 -1.00 -22.63 -1.90
CA THR A 143 -1.86 -23.46 -2.77
C THR A 143 -2.27 -24.78 -2.11
N ASN A 144 -1.76 -25.05 -0.91
CA ASN A 144 -2.06 -26.23 -0.10
C ASN A 144 -1.67 -25.99 1.36
N ASP A 145 -2.08 -26.91 2.23
CA ASP A 145 -1.87 -26.83 3.68
C ASP A 145 -0.40 -26.93 4.09
N GLU A 146 0.44 -27.63 3.32
CA GLU A 146 1.87 -27.72 3.62
C GLU A 146 2.56 -26.35 3.44
N GLU A 147 2.22 -25.63 2.36
CA GLU A 147 2.68 -24.25 2.15
C GLU A 147 2.14 -23.30 3.21
N LEU A 148 0.91 -23.50 3.68
CA LEU A 148 0.34 -22.73 4.78
C LEU A 148 1.09 -22.97 6.09
N GLU A 149 1.42 -24.21 6.43
CA GLU A 149 2.23 -24.52 7.60
C GLU A 149 3.61 -23.88 7.52
N ARG A 150 4.24 -23.88 6.34
CA ARG A 150 5.51 -23.19 6.10
C ARG A 150 5.37 -21.69 6.36
N PHE A 151 4.35 -21.06 5.81
CA PHE A 151 4.06 -19.64 6.07
C PHE A 151 3.83 -19.36 7.56
N LEU A 152 3.03 -20.16 8.25
CA LEU A 152 2.75 -20.00 9.67
C LEU A 152 3.98 -20.27 10.56
N SER A 153 4.99 -20.99 10.05
CA SER A 153 6.25 -21.23 10.77
C SER A 153 7.17 -20.01 10.84
N ILE A 154 6.92 -18.99 10.03
CA ILE A 154 7.67 -17.74 10.07
C ILE A 154 7.53 -17.11 11.48
N PRO A 155 8.57 -16.54 12.10
CA PRO A 155 8.39 -15.74 13.32
C PRO A 155 7.67 -14.42 13.01
N VAL A 156 6.79 -13.96 13.91
CA VAL A 156 6.24 -12.59 13.85
C VAL A 156 7.18 -11.70 14.64
N GLU A 157 7.70 -10.66 14.02
CA GLU A 157 8.64 -9.73 14.65
C GLU A 157 8.05 -8.32 14.74
N ASP A 158 8.55 -7.55 15.71
CA ASP A 158 8.22 -6.14 15.83
C ASP A 158 8.97 -5.35 14.77
N ILE A 159 8.22 -4.88 13.77
CA ILE A 159 8.75 -4.03 12.70
C ILE A 159 8.76 -2.59 13.19
N THR A 160 9.89 -1.91 13.00
CA THR A 160 9.99 -0.47 13.22
C THR A 160 9.80 0.27 11.90
N TYR A 161 9.19 1.45 11.95
CA TYR A 161 8.77 2.21 10.78
C TYR A 161 9.39 3.61 10.78
N ASP A 162 9.88 4.04 9.61
CA ASP A 162 10.32 5.41 9.37
C ASP A 162 9.10 6.27 9.03
N CYS A 163 8.82 7.23 9.92
CA CYS A 163 7.76 8.22 9.78
C CYS A 163 8.27 9.60 9.35
N SER A 164 9.59 9.77 9.15
CA SER A 164 10.23 11.07 8.90
C SER A 164 9.71 11.78 7.64
N GLY A 165 9.24 11.03 6.65
CA GLY A 165 8.65 11.56 5.42
C GLY A 165 7.33 12.30 5.61
N PHE A 166 6.61 12.08 6.72
CA PHE A 166 5.26 12.63 6.92
C PHE A 166 5.23 14.16 6.99
N ALA A 167 6.16 14.77 7.74
CA ALA A 167 6.16 16.21 7.96
C ALA A 167 6.26 17.00 6.65
N LYS A 168 7.10 16.53 5.72
CA LYS A 168 7.26 17.13 4.38
C LYS A 168 5.95 17.13 3.60
N VAL A 169 5.27 15.98 3.60
CA VAL A 169 4.00 15.79 2.90
C VAL A 169 2.89 16.62 3.55
N ASN A 170 2.79 16.59 4.88
CA ASN A 170 1.75 17.31 5.61
C ASN A 170 1.85 18.83 5.44
N ASN A 171 3.07 19.38 5.51
CA ASN A 171 3.31 20.81 5.27
C ASN A 171 2.90 21.23 3.87
N TYR A 172 3.17 20.39 2.87
CA TYR A 172 2.73 20.70 1.52
C TYR A 172 1.20 20.70 1.38
N MET A 173 0.55 19.71 2.01
CA MET A 173 -0.89 19.52 1.89
C MET A 173 -1.70 20.53 2.71
N GLU A 174 -1.07 21.31 3.61
CA GLU A 174 -1.74 22.24 4.52
C GLU A 174 -2.78 23.14 3.84
N ASN A 175 -2.47 23.75 2.69
CA ASN A 175 -3.42 24.56 1.93
C ASN A 175 -3.98 23.86 0.67
N ASN A 176 -3.39 22.73 0.31
CA ASN A 176 -3.65 22.04 -0.96
C ASN A 176 -4.61 20.85 -0.82
N GLY A 177 -4.85 20.37 0.41
CA GLY A 177 -5.84 19.34 0.70
C GLY A 177 -5.56 18.55 1.98
N VAL A 178 -5.71 17.23 1.92
CA VAL A 178 -5.55 16.35 3.09
C VAL A 178 -4.61 15.19 2.81
N VAL A 179 -3.89 14.76 3.85
CA VAL A 179 -3.11 13.53 3.84
C VAL A 179 -3.99 12.41 4.40
N SER A 180 -4.31 11.41 3.58
CA SER A 180 -5.00 10.21 4.03
C SER A 180 -3.96 9.14 4.36
N ILE A 181 -4.00 8.67 5.61
CA ILE A 181 -3.10 7.62 6.07
C ILE A 181 -3.58 6.25 5.56
N ILE A 182 -2.70 5.50 4.91
CA ILE A 182 -2.96 4.10 4.60
C ILE A 182 -2.70 3.26 5.85
N ILE A 183 -3.78 2.78 6.46
CA ILE A 183 -3.72 1.76 7.51
C ILE A 183 -4.03 0.42 6.86
N PRO A 184 -3.15 -0.56 7.02
CA PRO A 184 -3.38 -1.86 6.43
C PRO A 184 -4.42 -2.71 7.16
N ASP A 185 -5.02 -3.66 6.43
CA ASP A 185 -6.05 -4.57 6.94
C ASP A 185 -5.54 -6.03 6.94
N PRO A 186 -5.53 -6.72 8.10
CA PRO A 186 -5.21 -8.14 8.19
C PRO A 186 -5.96 -9.04 7.20
N LEU A 187 -7.21 -8.71 6.88
CA LEU A 187 -8.03 -9.46 5.92
C LEU A 187 -7.48 -9.35 4.51
N TYR A 188 -7.10 -8.14 4.09
CA TYR A 188 -6.50 -7.89 2.78
C TYR A 188 -5.22 -8.70 2.61
N TYR A 189 -4.41 -8.77 3.66
CA TYR A 189 -3.18 -9.56 3.64
C TYR A 189 -3.41 -11.06 3.65
N ALA A 190 -4.44 -11.54 4.36
CA ALA A 190 -4.83 -12.93 4.27
C ALA A 190 -5.28 -13.30 2.86
N ALA A 191 -6.01 -12.40 2.17
CA ALA A 191 -6.48 -12.64 0.81
C ALA A 191 -5.33 -12.78 -0.20
N ASP A 192 -4.29 -11.94 -0.10
CA ASP A 192 -3.14 -11.95 -1.02
C ASP A 192 -2.34 -13.28 -1.01
N LEU A 193 -2.47 -14.10 0.05
CA LEU A 193 -1.74 -15.36 0.18
C LEU A 193 -2.27 -16.46 -0.75
N PHE A 194 -3.54 -16.38 -1.16
CA PHE A 194 -4.26 -17.44 -1.86
C PHE A 194 -4.82 -16.96 -3.19
N HIS A 195 -5.22 -17.90 -4.04
CA HIS A 195 -6.18 -17.58 -5.09
C HIS A 195 -7.54 -17.21 -4.45
N PHE A 196 -8.32 -16.36 -5.12
CA PHE A 196 -9.49 -15.75 -4.50
C PHE A 196 -10.58 -16.77 -4.11
N ASP A 197 -10.77 -17.83 -4.91
CA ASP A 197 -11.71 -18.91 -4.57
C ASP A 197 -11.28 -19.69 -3.33
N GLU A 198 -10.00 -20.06 -3.21
CA GLU A 198 -9.43 -20.77 -2.08
C GLU A 198 -9.50 -19.91 -0.81
N PHE A 199 -9.22 -18.60 -0.95
CA PHE A 199 -9.45 -17.64 0.13
C PHE A 199 -10.89 -17.67 0.62
N LEU A 200 -11.87 -17.56 -0.29
CA LEU A 200 -13.29 -17.53 0.07
C LEU A 200 -13.74 -18.86 0.70
N ILE A 201 -13.35 -19.99 0.11
CA ILE A 201 -13.67 -21.31 0.63
C ILE A 201 -13.12 -21.45 2.04
N ARG A 202 -11.82 -21.16 2.23
CA ARG A 202 -11.14 -21.32 3.52
C ARG A 202 -11.66 -20.36 4.59
N ALA A 203 -11.93 -19.10 4.23
CA ALA A 203 -12.57 -18.13 5.12
C ALA A 203 -13.94 -18.60 5.62
N PHE A 204 -14.66 -19.41 4.82
CA PHE A 204 -15.96 -19.95 5.20
C PHE A 204 -15.87 -21.32 5.90
N SER A 205 -15.01 -22.22 5.42
CA SER A 205 -14.97 -23.64 5.82
C SER A 205 -13.97 -23.97 6.93
N ASP A 206 -12.93 -23.16 7.11
CA ASP A 206 -11.87 -23.35 8.13
C ASP A 206 -11.55 -22.01 8.81
N GLN A 207 -12.55 -21.50 9.55
CA GLN A 207 -12.48 -20.21 10.24
C GLN A 207 -11.35 -20.16 11.27
N ASP A 208 -11.06 -21.27 11.95
CA ASP A 208 -10.02 -21.32 12.98
C ASP A 208 -8.64 -21.05 12.36
N THR A 209 -8.32 -21.71 11.24
CA THR A 209 -7.06 -21.46 10.56
C THR A 209 -7.04 -20.07 9.93
N PHE A 210 -8.16 -19.62 9.37
CA PHE A 210 -8.25 -18.27 8.80
C PHE A 210 -8.03 -17.17 9.86
N ILE A 211 -8.60 -17.32 11.05
CA ILE A 211 -8.38 -16.43 12.20
C ILE A 211 -6.91 -16.48 12.63
N LYS A 212 -6.25 -17.64 12.63
CA LYS A 212 -4.81 -17.75 12.92
C LYS A 212 -3.97 -16.93 11.92
N ILE A 213 -4.31 -16.97 10.63
CA ILE A 213 -3.64 -16.17 9.60
C ILE A 213 -3.85 -14.67 9.86
N MET A 214 -5.09 -14.23 10.11
CA MET A 214 -5.37 -12.81 10.40
C MET A 214 -4.69 -12.32 11.68
N ASN A 215 -4.70 -13.13 12.75
CA ASN A 215 -4.05 -12.79 14.01
C ASN A 215 -2.54 -12.63 13.86
N ARG A 216 -1.93 -13.35 12.93
CA ARG A 216 -0.53 -13.15 12.54
C ARG A 216 -0.33 -11.69 12.13
N PHE A 217 -1.11 -11.23 11.15
CA PHE A 217 -1.09 -9.87 10.59
C PHE A 217 -1.48 -8.75 11.56
N LYS A 218 -2.33 -9.05 12.53
CA LYS A 218 -2.82 -8.09 13.53
C LYS A 218 -1.67 -7.38 14.27
N THR A 219 -0.68 -8.12 14.79
CA THR A 219 0.35 -7.52 15.66
C THR A 219 1.16 -6.46 14.92
N PRO A 220 1.75 -6.73 13.74
CA PRO A 220 2.46 -5.70 12.99
C PRO A 220 1.60 -4.51 12.55
N VAL A 221 0.33 -4.74 12.19
CA VAL A 221 -0.60 -3.67 11.85
C VAL A 221 -0.80 -2.72 13.04
N LEU A 222 -1.03 -3.27 14.23
CA LEU A 222 -1.20 -2.47 15.45
C LEU A 222 0.11 -1.78 15.87
N ASN A 223 1.25 -2.45 15.73
CA ASN A 223 2.57 -1.85 16.00
C ASN A 223 2.85 -0.65 15.07
N ARG A 224 2.48 -0.77 13.80
CA ARG A 224 2.57 0.33 12.82
C ARG A 224 1.72 1.51 13.27
N VAL A 225 0.45 1.27 13.61
CA VAL A 225 -0.46 2.31 14.07
C VAL A 225 0.05 2.98 15.35
N SER A 226 0.57 2.21 16.31
CA SER A 226 1.16 2.77 17.54
C SER A 226 2.32 3.71 17.23
N GLN A 227 3.29 3.26 16.42
CA GLN A 227 4.45 4.08 16.06
C GLN A 227 4.08 5.36 15.31
N MET A 228 3.02 5.30 14.48
CA MET A 228 2.49 6.47 13.81
C MET A 228 1.89 7.47 14.80
N ILE A 229 1.09 7.00 15.76
CA ILE A 229 0.51 7.86 16.81
C ILE A 229 1.63 8.49 17.66
N ASP A 230 2.63 7.71 18.05
CA ASP A 230 3.80 8.18 18.80
C ASP A 230 4.60 9.24 18.03
N ALA A 231 4.61 9.16 16.69
CA ALA A 231 5.19 10.16 15.79
C ALA A 231 4.28 11.38 15.52
N GLY A 232 3.12 11.48 16.19
CA GLY A 232 2.16 12.57 16.02
C GLY A 232 1.28 12.46 14.77
N ILE A 233 1.20 11.26 14.17
CA ILE A 233 0.44 11.00 12.94
C ILE A 233 -0.88 10.32 13.32
N GLY A 234 -1.97 11.09 13.32
CA GLY A 234 -3.29 10.58 13.73
C GLY A 234 -4.49 11.08 12.93
N GLN A 235 -4.28 11.97 11.95
CA GLN A 235 -5.38 12.47 11.13
C GLN A 235 -5.77 11.42 10.09
N LEU A 236 -6.92 10.77 10.31
CA LEU A 236 -7.50 9.81 9.37
C LEU A 236 -8.69 10.45 8.66
N TYR A 237 -8.63 10.43 7.33
CA TYR A 237 -9.73 10.82 6.46
C TYR A 237 -10.06 9.58 5.61
N ARG A 238 -11.26 9.03 5.79
CA ARG A 238 -11.76 7.84 5.09
C ARG A 238 -13.14 8.09 4.53
#